data_AF-A0A3B8IKH8-F1
#
_entry.id   AF-A0A3B8IKH8-F1
#
_cell.length_a   1.000
_cell.length_b   1.000
_cell.length_c   1.000
_cell.angle_alpha   90.00
_cell.angle_beta   90.00
_cell.angle_gamma   90.00
#
_symmetry.space_group_name_H-M   'P 1'
#
loop_
_entity.id
_entity.type
_entity.pdbx_description
1 polymer ?
#
loop_
_entity_poly.entity_id
_entity_poly.type
_entity_poly.pdbx_seq_one_letter_code
_entity_poly.pdbx_strand_id
1 'polypeptide(L)'
;PPATDGRFTIIPYLAGGATQNFEAETDPGSVNLTGGIGADAKVAVTSSLNLDLTVNPDFSQVEVDRQVTNLDRFQLFFPERRQFFIENSDLFAQNGFSSIRPFYSRRIGLDAPVITGARLSGKPNQNWRVGLLNVQTGRVAEEDIAAKNFTVATFQRQVLARSVLSGIFVNQQATSDTFSDSP
;
A
#
# COMPACT_ATOMS: atom_id res chain seq x y z
N PRO A 1 -21.89 -21.43 -6.43
CA PRO A 1 -21.05 -20.45 -7.15
C PRO A 1 -20.46 -21.10 -8.41
N PRO A 2 -20.53 -20.48 -9.60
CA PRO A 2 -19.90 -21.06 -10.79
C PRO A 2 -18.37 -21.03 -10.61
N ALA A 3 -17.69 -22.04 -11.15
CA ALA A 3 -16.24 -22.09 -11.17
C ALA A 3 -15.72 -20.99 -12.12
N THR A 4 -14.97 -20.04 -11.58
CA THR A 4 -14.26 -19.05 -12.39
C THR A 4 -13.00 -19.72 -12.92
N ASP A 5 -12.83 -19.74 -14.25
CA ASP A 5 -11.55 -20.04 -14.86
C ASP A 5 -10.57 -18.96 -14.38
N GLY A 6 -9.58 -19.36 -13.58
CA GLY A 6 -8.75 -18.44 -12.79
C GLY A 6 -8.04 -17.42 -13.68
N ARG A 7 -8.47 -16.17 -13.64
CA ARG A 7 -7.80 -15.10 -14.39
C ARG A 7 -6.60 -14.59 -13.60
N PHE A 8 -5.47 -14.53 -14.28
CA PHE A 8 -4.22 -14.03 -13.72
C PHE A 8 -3.58 -13.02 -14.67
N THR A 9 -3.08 -11.92 -14.12
CA THR A 9 -2.38 -10.87 -14.85
C THR A 9 -1.09 -10.54 -14.12
N ILE A 10 0.01 -10.41 -14.84
CA ILE A 10 1.28 -9.86 -14.33
C ILE A 10 1.59 -8.60 -15.12
N ILE A 11 2.07 -7.57 -14.44
CA ILE A 11 2.46 -6.28 -14.98
C ILE A 11 3.89 -5.99 -14.49
N PRO A 12 4.93 -6.39 -15.23
CA PRO A 12 6.30 -6.01 -14.89
C PRO A 12 6.60 -4.58 -15.37
N TYR A 13 7.51 -3.89 -14.71
CA TYR A 13 8.02 -2.60 -15.16
C TYR A 13 9.51 -2.43 -14.86
N LEU A 14 10.10 -1.54 -15.65
CA LEU A 14 11.49 -1.09 -15.57
C LEU A 14 11.49 0.43 -15.66
N ALA A 15 12.18 1.08 -14.73
CA ALA A 15 12.35 2.52 -14.67
C ALA A 15 13.84 2.88 -14.76
N GLY A 16 14.14 4.01 -15.39
CA GLY A 16 15.48 4.58 -15.50
C GLY A 16 15.42 6.09 -15.50
N GLY A 17 16.36 6.74 -14.83
CA GLY A 17 16.45 8.19 -14.71
C GLY A 17 17.91 8.65 -14.73
N ALA A 18 18.12 9.91 -15.11
CA ALA A 18 19.41 10.57 -15.04
C ALA A 18 19.20 11.93 -14.39
N THR A 19 19.82 12.18 -13.25
CA THR A 19 19.78 13.45 -12.54
C THR A 19 21.15 14.09 -12.55
N GLN A 20 21.21 15.38 -12.90
CA GLN A 20 22.46 16.14 -12.91
C GLN A 20 22.39 17.20 -11.82
N ASN A 21 23.37 17.20 -10.92
CA ASN A 21 23.46 18.20 -9.86
C ASN A 21 24.39 19.35 -10.31
N PHE A 22 23.83 20.55 -10.42
CA PHE A 22 24.56 21.77 -10.81
C PHE A 22 25.04 22.61 -9.62
N GLU A 23 24.65 22.25 -8.39
CA GLU A 23 24.94 22.99 -7.15
C GLU A 23 25.93 22.25 -6.23
N ALA A 24 26.42 21.07 -6.62
CA ALA A 24 27.36 20.30 -5.82
C ALA A 24 28.74 20.98 -5.73
N GLU A 25 29.15 21.38 -4.53
CA GLU A 25 30.48 21.99 -4.27
C GLU A 25 31.65 21.04 -4.61
N THR A 26 31.43 19.73 -4.67
CA THR A 26 32.48 18.73 -4.81
C THR A 26 32.58 18.10 -6.21
N ASP A 27 31.53 18.20 -7.05
CA ASP A 27 31.56 17.66 -8.43
C ASP A 27 30.42 18.26 -9.32
N PRO A 28 30.60 19.50 -9.84
CA PRO A 28 29.61 20.18 -10.68
C PRO A 28 29.39 19.42 -12.00
N GLY A 29 28.15 18.99 -12.26
CA GLY A 29 27.78 18.33 -13.51
C GLY A 29 27.84 16.80 -13.49
N SER A 30 28.06 16.18 -12.33
CA SER A 30 27.94 14.73 -12.14
C SER A 30 26.55 14.23 -12.53
N VAL A 31 26.50 13.20 -13.38
CA VAL A 31 25.25 12.55 -13.83
C VAL A 31 25.01 11.31 -12.96
N ASN A 32 23.99 11.36 -12.12
CA ASN A 32 23.52 10.23 -11.34
C ASN A 32 22.49 9.45 -12.13
N LEU A 33 22.79 8.19 -12.43
CA LEU A 33 21.85 7.27 -13.05
C LEU A 33 21.04 6.57 -11.96
N THR A 34 19.72 6.68 -12.03
CA THR A 34 18.78 5.96 -11.16
C THR A 34 18.05 4.90 -11.98
N GLY A 35 17.67 3.81 -11.33
CA GLY A 35 16.92 2.74 -11.99
C GLY A 35 16.10 1.95 -10.99
N GLY A 36 15.04 1.32 -11.48
CA GLY A 36 14.14 0.52 -10.65
C GLY A 36 13.51 -0.60 -11.47
N ILE A 37 13.30 -1.74 -10.84
CA ILE A 37 12.50 -2.84 -11.39
C ILE A 37 11.43 -3.23 -10.40
N GLY A 38 10.28 -3.63 -10.91
CA GLY A 38 9.25 -4.23 -10.09
C GLY A 38 8.18 -4.90 -10.91
N ALA A 39 7.20 -5.45 -10.20
CA ALA A 39 6.12 -6.18 -10.82
C ALA A 39 4.89 -6.17 -9.93
N ASP A 40 3.73 -6.06 -10.58
CA ASP A 40 2.45 -6.28 -9.97
C ASP A 40 1.84 -7.56 -10.52
N ALA A 41 1.05 -8.26 -9.70
CA ALA A 41 0.30 -9.42 -10.12
C ALA A 41 -1.11 -9.38 -9.53
N LYS A 42 -2.09 -9.81 -10.33
CA LYS A 42 -3.48 -9.88 -9.93
C LYS A 42 -4.06 -11.24 -10.26
N VAL A 43 -4.61 -11.91 -9.26
CA VAL A 43 -5.23 -13.24 -9.36
C VAL A 43 -6.69 -13.14 -8.93
N ALA A 44 -7.61 -13.54 -9.81
CA ALA A 44 -9.01 -13.75 -9.43
C ALA A 44 -9.15 -15.09 -8.72
N VAL A 45 -9.14 -15.08 -7.37
CA VAL A 45 -9.29 -16.30 -6.55
C VAL A 45 -10.71 -16.87 -6.69
N THR A 46 -11.71 -16.00 -6.78
CA THR A 46 -13.09 -16.37 -7.16
C THR A 46 -13.67 -15.30 -8.09
N SER A 47 -14.93 -15.44 -8.53
CA SER A 47 -15.62 -14.40 -9.32
C SER A 47 -15.66 -13.03 -8.64
N SER A 48 -15.51 -12.99 -7.32
CA SER A 48 -15.72 -11.79 -6.51
C SER A 48 -14.63 -11.61 -5.44
N LEU A 49 -13.54 -12.38 -5.48
CA LEU A 49 -12.41 -12.32 -4.54
C LEU A 49 -11.11 -12.21 -5.33
N ASN A 50 -10.35 -11.14 -5.11
CA ASN A 50 -9.11 -10.86 -5.82
C ASN A 50 -7.93 -10.86 -4.86
N LEU A 51 -6.81 -11.41 -5.31
CA LEU A 51 -5.49 -11.32 -4.69
C LEU A 51 -4.61 -10.44 -5.57
N ASP A 52 -4.15 -9.33 -5.02
CA ASP A 52 -3.20 -8.42 -5.63
C ASP A 52 -1.86 -8.54 -4.91
N LEU A 53 -0.77 -8.62 -5.68
CA LEU A 53 0.60 -8.70 -5.20
C LEU A 53 1.41 -7.60 -5.86
N THR A 54 2.35 -7.02 -5.13
CA THR A 54 3.26 -6.01 -5.65
C THR A 54 4.67 -6.22 -5.09
N VAL A 55 5.67 -5.95 -5.92
CA VAL A 55 7.10 -5.96 -5.57
C VAL A 55 7.73 -4.70 -6.13
N ASN A 56 8.35 -3.92 -5.24
CA ASN A 56 8.97 -2.62 -5.46
C ASN A 56 8.09 -1.57 -6.17
N PRO A 57 6.79 -1.45 -5.85
CA PRO A 57 5.81 -0.65 -6.61
C PRO A 57 6.31 0.74 -6.98
N ASP A 58 6.16 1.12 -8.24
CA ASP A 58 6.45 2.49 -8.67
C ASP A 58 5.29 3.42 -8.31
N PHE A 59 5.34 3.99 -7.11
CA PHE A 59 4.40 5.01 -6.67
C PHE A 59 4.80 6.43 -7.08
N SER A 60 5.98 6.61 -7.70
CA SER A 60 6.46 7.93 -8.13
C SER A 60 5.67 8.50 -9.31
N GLN A 61 5.06 7.63 -10.12
CA GLN A 61 4.21 8.02 -11.24
C GLN A 61 2.80 8.45 -10.83
N VAL A 62 2.44 8.28 -9.55
CA VAL A 62 1.12 8.65 -9.06
C VAL A 62 1.07 10.15 -8.85
N GLU A 63 0.15 10.82 -9.56
CA GLU A 63 -0.01 12.27 -9.55
C GLU A 63 0.08 12.87 -8.13
N VAL A 64 1.11 13.71 -7.93
CA VAL A 64 1.33 14.49 -6.72
C VAL A 64 0.11 15.37 -6.48
N ASP A 65 -0.54 15.25 -5.34
CA ASP A 65 -1.62 16.18 -5.01
C ASP A 65 -1.06 17.59 -4.89
N ARG A 66 -1.83 18.57 -5.35
CA ARG A 66 -1.54 19.99 -5.15
C ARG A 66 -1.20 20.23 -3.69
N GLN A 67 -0.06 20.87 -3.44
CA GLN A 67 0.38 21.25 -2.11
C GLN A 67 -0.66 22.22 -1.52
N VAL A 68 -1.55 21.71 -0.65
CA VAL A 68 -2.48 22.54 0.10
C VAL A 68 -1.77 22.92 1.40
N THR A 69 -1.53 24.22 1.58
CA THR A 69 -0.97 24.75 2.83
C THR A 69 -1.96 24.50 3.96
N ASN A 70 -1.73 23.46 4.76
CA ASN A 70 -2.56 23.17 5.91
C ASN A 70 -2.00 23.89 7.14
N LEU A 71 -2.72 24.90 7.61
CA LEU A 71 -2.41 25.67 8.82
C LEU A 71 -3.20 25.17 10.04
N ASP A 72 -3.94 24.07 9.89
CA ASP A 72 -4.74 23.43 10.95
C ASP A 72 -4.05 22.15 11.47
N ARG A 73 -4.34 21.75 12.70
CA ARG A 73 -3.72 20.58 13.38
C ARG A 73 -4.28 19.23 12.92
N PHE A 74 -5.20 19.22 11.95
CA PHE A 74 -5.84 18.00 11.45
C PHE A 74 -5.19 17.54 10.14
N GLN A 75 -5.01 16.22 9.98
CA GLN A 75 -4.43 15.64 8.76
C GLN A 75 -5.38 15.86 7.56
N LEU A 76 -4.84 16.32 6.42
CA LEU A 76 -5.58 16.39 5.17
C LEU A 76 -5.87 14.98 4.66
N PHE A 77 -7.15 14.68 4.42
CA PHE A 77 -7.57 13.45 3.76
C PHE A 77 -7.52 13.67 2.25
N PHE A 78 -6.62 12.95 1.60
CA PHE A 78 -6.47 12.95 0.16
C PHE A 78 -6.91 11.59 -0.41
N PRO A 79 -7.52 11.56 -1.60
CA PRO A 79 -8.01 10.32 -2.20
C PRO A 79 -6.85 9.39 -2.59
N GLU A 80 -6.83 8.13 -2.16
CA GLU A 80 -5.77 7.19 -2.59
C GLU A 80 -5.73 7.04 -4.12
N ARG A 81 -4.53 7.15 -4.71
CA ARG A 81 -4.31 7.13 -6.16
C ARG A 81 -3.41 5.98 -6.63
N ARG A 82 -2.75 5.29 -5.71
CA ARG A 82 -1.91 4.13 -6.03
C ARG A 82 -2.79 2.92 -6.31
N GLN A 83 -2.65 2.32 -7.50
CA GLN A 83 -3.50 1.22 -7.98
C GLN A 83 -3.60 0.07 -6.98
N PHE A 84 -2.48 -0.31 -6.36
CA PHE A 84 -2.42 -1.37 -5.34
C PHE A 84 -3.34 -1.11 -4.13
N PHE A 85 -3.67 0.15 -3.80
CA PHE A 85 -4.49 0.49 -2.64
C PHE A 85 -5.93 0.91 -2.99
N ILE A 86 -6.25 1.15 -4.27
CA ILE A 86 -7.56 1.69 -4.70
C ILE A 86 -8.70 0.65 -4.59
N GLU A 87 -8.47 -0.55 -5.11
CA GLU A 87 -9.54 -1.55 -5.22
C GLU A 87 -10.02 -2.06 -3.85
N ASN A 88 -11.35 -2.13 -3.69
CA ASN A 88 -12.00 -2.41 -2.40
C ASN A 88 -11.48 -1.54 -1.23
N SER A 89 -10.95 -0.35 -1.52
CA SER A 89 -10.42 0.55 -0.48
C SER A 89 -11.48 0.95 0.55
N ASP A 90 -12.75 1.01 0.16
CA ASP A 90 -13.88 1.24 1.05
C ASP A 90 -13.98 0.17 2.15
N LEU A 91 -13.62 -1.07 1.85
CA LEU A 91 -13.60 -2.16 2.82
C LEU A 91 -12.58 -1.90 3.94
N PHE A 92 -11.44 -1.30 3.62
CA PHE A 92 -10.40 -1.00 4.61
C PHE A 92 -10.61 0.37 5.27
N ALA A 93 -11.12 1.35 4.52
CA ALA A 93 -11.19 2.74 4.96
C ALA A 93 -12.52 3.12 5.63
N GLN A 94 -13.60 2.34 5.48
CA GLN A 94 -14.94 2.73 5.95
C GLN A 94 -15.52 1.78 7.02
N ASN A 95 -14.66 1.11 7.79
CA ASN A 95 -15.10 0.29 8.93
C ASN A 95 -15.48 1.17 10.14
N GLY A 96 -16.77 1.22 10.47
CA GLY A 96 -17.29 1.89 11.67
C GLY A 96 -18.16 3.12 11.36
N PHE A 97 -18.04 4.14 12.21
CA PHE A 97 -18.77 5.41 12.08
C PHE A 97 -18.02 6.37 11.15
N SER A 98 -18.73 7.29 10.48
CA SER A 98 -18.15 8.28 9.55
C SER A 98 -17.00 9.11 10.16
N SER A 99 -16.98 9.25 11.48
CA SER A 99 -15.98 10.00 12.23
C SER A 99 -14.70 9.22 12.57
N ILE A 100 -14.66 7.90 12.37
CA ILE A 100 -13.51 7.05 12.74
C ILE A 100 -13.00 6.35 11.49
N ARG A 101 -11.72 6.58 11.16
CA ARG A 101 -11.04 5.97 10.02
C ARG A 101 -9.84 5.18 10.52
N PRO A 102 -10.01 3.91 10.94
CA PRO A 102 -8.96 3.14 11.63
C PRO A 102 -7.73 2.90 10.76
N PHE A 103 -7.90 2.91 9.44
CA PHE A 103 -6.83 2.72 8.47
C PHE A 103 -6.85 3.79 7.39
N TYR A 104 -5.67 4.31 7.07
CA TYR A 104 -5.45 5.25 5.97
C TYR A 104 -4.21 4.81 5.19
N SER A 105 -4.44 4.26 3.99
CA SER A 105 -3.40 3.65 3.16
C SER A 105 -2.25 4.58 2.83
N ARG A 106 -2.51 5.88 2.70
CA ARG A 106 -1.48 6.90 2.44
C ARG A 106 -0.41 7.04 3.52
N ARG A 107 -0.63 6.49 4.72
CA ARG A 107 0.42 6.40 5.75
C ARG A 107 1.49 5.38 5.39
N ILE A 108 1.16 4.37 4.58
CA ILE A 108 2.11 3.37 4.11
C ILE A 108 2.90 3.97 2.96
N GLY A 109 4.22 3.97 3.06
CA GLY A 109 5.08 4.49 1.99
C GLY A 109 5.43 5.97 2.12
N LEU A 110 5.02 6.64 3.21
CA LEU A 110 5.27 8.09 3.40
C LEU A 110 6.72 8.37 3.80
N ASP A 111 7.23 7.66 4.80
CA ASP A 111 8.59 7.88 5.32
C ASP A 111 9.61 6.90 4.72
N ALA A 112 9.15 5.80 4.12
CA ALA A 112 10.03 4.77 3.58
C ALA A 112 9.38 4.09 2.36
N PRO A 113 10.17 3.67 1.34
CA PRO A 113 9.63 3.04 0.14
C PRO A 113 8.93 1.73 0.47
N VAL A 114 7.87 1.40 -0.28
CA VAL A 114 7.23 0.09 -0.20
C VAL A 114 8.04 -0.91 -1.03
N ILE A 115 8.42 -2.02 -0.41
CA ILE A 115 9.23 -3.08 -1.04
C ILE A 115 8.34 -4.21 -1.55
N THR A 116 7.30 -4.57 -0.80
CA THR A 116 6.33 -5.55 -1.26
C THR A 116 4.99 -5.37 -0.57
N GLY A 117 3.93 -5.85 -1.21
CA GLY A 117 2.61 -5.90 -0.62
C GLY A 117 1.78 -7.05 -1.18
N ALA A 118 0.86 -7.53 -0.34
CA ALA A 118 -0.17 -8.48 -0.71
C ALA A 118 -1.53 -7.96 -0.20
N ARG A 119 -2.55 -8.01 -1.06
CA ARG A 119 -3.92 -7.66 -0.73
C ARG A 119 -4.88 -8.73 -1.22
N LEU A 120 -5.59 -9.37 -0.31
CA LEU A 120 -6.73 -10.22 -0.62
C LEU A 120 -8.02 -9.46 -0.28
N SER A 121 -8.89 -9.22 -1.25
CA SER A 121 -10.13 -8.48 -0.98
C SER A 121 -11.30 -8.91 -1.86
N GLY A 122 -12.51 -8.87 -1.28
CA GLY A 122 -13.74 -9.15 -2.01
C GLY A 122 -14.75 -9.97 -1.23
N LYS A 123 -15.60 -10.70 -1.95
CA LYS A 123 -16.72 -11.49 -1.41
C LYS A 123 -16.47 -12.98 -1.64
N PRO A 124 -16.05 -13.74 -0.62
CA PRO A 124 -15.92 -15.19 -0.74
C PRO A 124 -17.29 -15.88 -0.90
N ASN A 125 -18.37 -15.25 -0.43
CA ASN A 125 -19.76 -15.69 -0.66
C ASN A 125 -20.71 -14.48 -0.59
N GLN A 126 -22.02 -14.71 -0.69
CA GLN A 126 -23.03 -13.64 -0.73
C GLN A 126 -23.16 -12.86 0.59
N ASN A 127 -22.84 -13.47 1.73
CA ASN A 127 -23.04 -12.90 3.06
C ASN A 127 -21.77 -12.29 3.65
N TRP A 128 -20.60 -12.57 3.07
CA TRP A 128 -19.31 -12.16 3.60
C TRP A 128 -18.55 -11.29 2.61
N ARG A 129 -17.95 -10.24 3.14
CA ARG A 129 -16.92 -9.45 2.47
C ARG A 129 -15.69 -9.39 3.37
N VAL A 130 -14.52 -9.71 2.83
CA VAL A 130 -13.28 -9.81 3.60
C VAL A 130 -12.17 -9.06 2.91
N GLY A 131 -11.27 -8.51 3.71
CA GLY A 131 -10.08 -7.80 3.28
C GLY A 131 -8.91 -8.19 4.17
N LEU A 132 -7.79 -8.54 3.55
CA LEU A 132 -6.50 -8.72 4.20
C LEU A 132 -5.47 -7.95 3.38
N LEU A 133 -4.69 -7.11 4.04
CA LEU A 133 -3.64 -6.31 3.45
C LEU A 133 -2.38 -6.52 4.30
N ASN A 134 -1.28 -6.91 3.66
CA ASN A 134 0.04 -6.93 4.27
C ASN A 134 1.00 -6.13 3.39
N VAL A 135 1.74 -5.18 3.96
CA VAL A 135 2.69 -4.35 3.21
C VAL A 135 3.98 -4.20 4.00
N GLN A 136 5.11 -4.40 3.34
CA GLN A 136 6.43 -4.20 3.89
C GLN A 136 7.08 -2.95 3.30
N THR A 137 7.56 -2.05 4.15
CA THR A 137 8.42 -0.93 3.75
C THR A 137 9.89 -1.27 3.96
N GLY A 138 10.75 -0.58 3.22
CA GLY A 138 12.19 -0.63 3.37
C GLY A 138 12.68 0.24 4.53
N ARG A 139 14.00 0.30 4.68
CA ARG A 139 14.71 1.15 5.63
C ARG A 139 15.27 2.37 4.90
N VAL A 140 15.28 3.53 5.55
CA VAL A 140 16.00 4.72 5.08
C VAL A 140 17.07 5.03 6.14
N ALA A 141 18.34 4.82 5.79
CA ALA A 141 19.45 4.87 6.75
C ALA A 141 19.75 6.31 7.19
N GLU A 142 19.67 7.21 6.22
CA GLU A 142 19.98 8.63 6.31
C GLU A 142 19.04 9.36 7.28
N GLU A 143 17.81 8.85 7.42
CA GLU A 143 16.76 9.42 8.27
C GLU A 143 16.45 8.57 9.51
N ASP A 144 17.23 7.52 9.78
CA ASP A 144 17.02 6.55 10.87
C ASP A 144 15.61 5.91 10.88
N ILE A 145 15.07 5.63 9.68
CA ILE A 145 13.74 5.06 9.52
C ILE A 145 13.86 3.55 9.37
N ALA A 146 13.45 2.82 10.42
CA ALA A 146 13.36 1.36 10.38
C ALA A 146 12.30 0.87 9.38
N ALA A 147 12.55 -0.30 8.79
CA ALA A 147 11.56 -1.02 8.01
C ALA A 147 10.31 -1.33 8.85
N LYS A 148 9.13 -1.33 8.23
CA LYS A 148 7.84 -1.55 8.91
C LYS A 148 7.00 -2.56 8.14
N ASN A 149 6.35 -3.45 8.87
CA ASN A 149 5.28 -4.30 8.35
C ASN A 149 3.92 -3.75 8.79
N PHE A 150 3.04 -3.55 7.82
CA PHE A 150 1.66 -3.12 8.02
C PHE A 150 0.73 -4.29 7.73
N THR A 151 -0.11 -4.65 8.69
CA THR A 151 -1.16 -5.66 8.51
C THR A 151 -2.52 -5.07 8.81
N VAL A 152 -3.46 -5.23 7.87
CA VAL A 152 -4.86 -4.85 8.07
C VAL A 152 -5.74 -6.03 7.70
N ALA A 153 -6.59 -6.46 8.63
CA ALA A 153 -7.59 -7.47 8.38
C ALA A 153 -8.97 -6.89 8.65
N THR A 154 -9.94 -7.17 7.80
CA THR A 154 -11.30 -6.70 7.97
C THR A 154 -12.30 -7.70 7.43
N PHE A 155 -13.47 -7.73 8.04
CA PHE A 155 -14.61 -8.50 7.57
C PHE A 155 -15.90 -7.71 7.72
N GLN A 156 -16.86 -8.02 6.86
CA GLN A 156 -18.23 -7.61 6.96
C GLN A 156 -19.11 -8.83 6.72
N ARG A 157 -20.09 -9.05 7.58
CA ARG A 157 -21.07 -10.12 7.48
C ARG A 157 -22.48 -9.55 7.49
N GLN A 158 -23.26 -9.89 6.46
CA GLN A 158 -24.69 -9.65 6.47
C GLN A 158 -25.37 -10.68 7.38
N VAL A 159 -26.09 -10.21 8.40
CA VAL A 159 -26.71 -11.07 9.43
C VAL A 159 -28.22 -11.16 9.26
N LEU A 160 -28.85 -10.13 8.69
CA LEU A 160 -30.30 -10.05 8.43
C LEU A 160 -30.55 -9.47 7.02
N ALA A 161 -31.78 -9.04 6.73
CA ALA A 161 -32.12 -8.43 5.44
C ALA A 161 -31.34 -7.13 5.16
N ARG A 162 -30.94 -6.38 6.19
CA ARG A 162 -30.24 -5.08 6.07
C ARG A 162 -29.14 -4.83 7.12
N SER A 163 -28.95 -5.74 8.07
CA SER A 163 -27.97 -5.55 9.15
C SER A 163 -26.61 -6.12 8.77
N VAL A 164 -25.56 -5.33 9.02
CA VAL A 164 -24.17 -5.70 8.77
C VAL A 164 -23.40 -5.66 10.07
N LEU A 165 -22.71 -6.76 10.39
CA LEU A 165 -21.66 -6.80 11.40
C LEU A 165 -20.32 -6.59 10.71
N SER A 166 -19.49 -5.70 11.22
CA SER A 166 -18.17 -5.42 10.65
C SER A 166 -17.09 -5.38 11.73
N GLY A 167 -15.86 -5.70 11.34
CA GLY A 167 -14.70 -5.64 12.20
C GLY A 167 -13.45 -5.32 11.39
N ILE A 168 -12.52 -4.64 12.04
CA ILE A 168 -11.22 -4.30 11.48
C ILE A 168 -10.14 -4.48 12.55
N PHE A 169 -9.00 -4.99 12.11
CA PHE A 169 -7.78 -5.14 12.86
C PHE A 169 -6.67 -4.42 12.08
N VAL A 170 -5.89 -3.60 12.76
CA VAL A 170 -4.77 -2.85 12.20
C VAL A 170 -3.55 -3.08 13.08
N ASN A 171 -2.45 -3.52 12.48
CA ASN A 171 -1.17 -3.70 13.13
C ASN A 171 -0.07 -3.03 12.32
N GLN A 172 0.86 -2.39 13.02
CA GLN A 172 2.08 -1.81 12.46
C GLN A 172 3.23 -2.23 13.36
N GLN A 173 4.22 -2.90 12.80
CA GLN A 173 5.38 -3.38 13.53
C GLN A 173 6.66 -2.95 12.83
N ALA A 174 7.61 -2.40 13.59
CA ALA A 174 8.97 -2.19 13.08
C ALA A 174 9.63 -3.56 12.86
N THR A 175 10.13 -3.78 11.65
CA THR A 175 10.93 -4.94 11.27
C THR A 175 12.38 -4.53 11.38
N SER A 176 12.96 -4.66 12.57
CA SER A 176 14.40 -4.48 12.74
C SER A 176 15.09 -5.72 12.18
N ASP A 177 15.80 -5.59 11.06
CA ASP A 177 16.90 -6.50 10.80
C ASP A 177 18.00 -6.12 11.79
N THR A 178 18.03 -6.83 12.91
CA THR A 178 19.12 -6.79 13.87
C THR A 178 20.38 -7.29 13.15
N PHE A 179 21.15 -6.39 12.55
CA PHE A 179 22.54 -6.69 12.26
C PHE A 179 23.30 -6.66 13.57
N SER A 180 23.53 -7.87 14.09
CA SER A 180 24.77 -8.28 14.76
C SER A 180 25.70 -7.11 15.10
N ASP A 181 25.62 -6.65 16.35
CA ASP A 181 26.79 -6.13 17.04
C ASP A 181 27.79 -7.31 17.08
N SER A 182 28.76 -7.31 16.18
CA SER A 182 29.94 -8.17 16.30
C SER A 182 31.08 -7.28 16.82
N PRO A 183 31.79 -7.72 17.87
CA PRO A 183 32.72 -6.90 18.65
C PRO A 183 33.97 -6.47 17.89
#